data_AF-A0A0F9G5E4-F1
#
_entry.id   AF-A0A0F9G5E4-F1
#
_cell.length_a   1.000
_cell.length_b   1.000
_cell.length_c   1.000
_cell.angle_alpha   90.00
_cell.angle_beta   90.00
_cell.angle_gamma   90.00
#
_symmetry.space_group_name_H-M   'P 1'
#
loop_
_entity.id
_entity.type
_entity.pdbx_description
1 polymer ?
#
loop_
_entity_poly.entity_id
_entity_poly.type
_entity_poly.pdbx_seq_one_letter_code
_entity_poly.pdbx_strand_id
1 'polypeptide(L)'
;TLSHHFGLDVSLVQFVVDDNPLKQGKFLPGKGIPILHPSTLDKESDYLLILAWNYADDIMRKPICSAFKERGGKFIVPFPEYKEI
;
A
#
# COMPACT_ATOMS: atom_id res chain seq x y z
N THR A 1 -11.53 -1.13 11.02
CA THR A 1 -10.98 -0.53 9.78
C THR A 1 -11.12 -1.53 8.65
N LEU A 2 -11.02 -1.11 7.38
CA LEU A 2 -11.15 -2.01 6.20
C LEU A 2 -10.23 -3.23 6.30
N SER A 3 -8.97 -3.04 6.73
CA SER A 3 -8.01 -4.13 6.92
C SER A 3 -8.50 -5.21 7.89
N HIS A 4 -9.20 -4.81 8.96
CA HIS A 4 -9.76 -5.77 9.92
C HIS A 4 -11.00 -6.48 9.35
N HIS A 5 -11.87 -5.75 8.64
CA HIS A 5 -13.08 -6.31 8.03
C HIS A 5 -12.77 -7.35 6.95
N PHE A 6 -11.75 -7.10 6.13
CA PHE A 6 -11.30 -8.01 5.06
C PHE A 6 -10.28 -9.04 5.52
N GLY A 7 -9.95 -9.09 6.82
CA GLY A 7 -9.01 -10.05 7.35
C GLY A 7 -7.59 -9.92 6.77
N LEU A 8 -7.21 -8.73 6.29
CA LEU A 8 -5.86 -8.50 5.74
C LEU A 8 -4.81 -8.77 6.81
N ASP A 9 -3.93 -9.72 6.55
CA ASP A 9 -2.81 -10.06 7.42
C ASP A 9 -1.51 -10.21 6.62
N VAL A 10 -0.42 -10.55 7.31
CA VAL A 10 0.92 -10.64 6.73
C VAL A 10 1.05 -11.67 5.62
N SER A 11 0.11 -12.62 5.49
CA SER A 11 0.08 -13.56 4.36
C SER A 11 -0.40 -12.91 3.05
N LEU A 12 -1.17 -11.82 3.15
CA LEU A 12 -1.71 -11.07 2.01
C LEU A 12 -1.02 -9.73 1.79
N VAL A 13 -0.64 -9.05 2.87
CA VAL A 13 -0.01 -7.73 2.85
C VAL A 13 1.22 -7.77 3.74
N GLN A 14 2.40 -7.89 3.12
CA GLN A 14 3.67 -8.06 3.84
C GLN A 14 4.05 -6.80 4.65
N PHE A 15 3.73 -5.61 4.15
CA PHE A 15 3.98 -4.34 4.81
C PHE A 15 3.06 -3.25 4.26
N VAL A 16 2.96 -2.13 4.97
CA VAL A 16 2.31 -0.90 4.51
C VAL A 16 3.34 0.20 4.44
N VAL A 17 3.26 1.04 3.40
CA VAL A 17 4.03 2.29 3.34
C VAL A 17 3.12 3.47 3.66
N ASP A 18 3.59 4.38 4.51
CA ASP A 18 2.84 5.59 4.89
C ASP A 18 3.82 6.77 5.04
N ASP A 19 3.44 7.93 4.50
CA ASP A 19 4.28 9.13 4.53
C ASP A 19 4.26 9.83 5.89
N ASN A 20 3.33 9.47 6.79
CA ASN A 20 3.31 10.01 8.14
C ASN A 20 4.42 9.38 9.02
N PRO A 21 5.44 10.15 9.44
CA PRO A 21 6.55 9.63 10.24
C PRO A 21 6.10 9.04 11.58
N LEU A 22 4.97 9.50 12.14
CA LEU A 22 4.45 9.02 13.42
C LEU A 22 3.93 7.58 13.35
N LYS A 23 3.66 7.06 12.15
CA LYS A 23 3.20 5.68 11.93
C LYS A 23 4.36 4.74 11.60
N GLN A 24 5.47 5.25 11.08
CA GLN A 24 6.62 4.46 10.66
C GLN A 24 7.28 3.76 11.86
N GLY A 25 7.75 2.53 11.65
CA GLY A 25 8.31 1.69 12.72
C GLY A 25 7.27 1.10 13.67
N LYS A 26 5.97 1.34 13.42
CA LYS A 26 4.85 0.71 14.13
C LYS A 26 4.20 -0.37 13.26
N PHE A 27 3.17 -0.98 13.79
CA PHE A 27 2.40 -2.03 13.12
C PHE A 27 0.96 -1.58 12.92
N LEU A 28 0.33 -2.03 11.84
CA LEU A 28 -1.11 -1.94 11.72
C LEU A 28 -1.78 -2.69 12.89
N PRO A 29 -2.79 -2.09 13.51
CA PRO A 29 -3.47 -2.70 14.64
C PRO A 29 -4.11 -4.04 14.25
N GLY A 30 -3.91 -5.06 15.09
CA GLY A 30 -4.57 -6.37 15.02
C GLY A 30 -3.78 -7.46 14.29
N LYS A 31 -3.08 -7.15 13.20
CA LYS A 31 -2.50 -8.18 12.31
C LYS A 31 -0.97 -8.13 12.16
N GLY A 32 -0.30 -7.22 12.86
CA GLY A 32 1.16 -7.20 12.94
C GLY A 32 1.85 -6.84 11.62
N ILE A 33 1.14 -6.21 10.68
CA ILE A 33 1.72 -5.75 9.41
C ILE A 33 2.59 -4.52 9.70
N PRO A 34 3.89 -4.53 9.40
CA PRO A 34 4.78 -3.40 9.66
C PRO A 34 4.44 -2.20 8.78
N ILE A 35 4.58 -1.00 9.34
CA ILE A 35 4.43 0.27 8.64
C ILE A 35 5.83 0.85 8.39
N LEU A 36 6.18 0.99 7.11
CA LEU A 36 7.50 1.37 6.63
C LEU A 36 7.46 2.73 5.93
N HIS A 37 8.64 3.30 5.70
CA HIS A 37 8.79 4.51 4.91
C HIS A 37 8.55 4.21 3.41
N PRO A 38 7.96 5.13 2.62
CA PRO A 38 7.71 4.89 1.19
C PRO A 38 8.96 4.54 0.37
N SER A 39 10.14 4.99 0.78
CA SER A 39 11.41 4.61 0.13
C SER A 39 11.73 3.11 0.22
N THR A 40 11.04 2.36 1.09
CA THR A 40 11.20 0.91 1.23
C THR A 40 10.40 0.14 0.19
N LEU A 41 9.63 0.80 -0.69
CA LEU A 41 8.98 0.15 -1.82
C LEU A 41 10.06 -0.48 -2.71
N ASP A 42 10.33 -1.76 -2.46
CA ASP A 42 11.44 -2.49 -3.04
C ASP A 42 11.17 -2.87 -4.49
N LYS A 43 12.09 -3.61 -5.12
CA LYS A 43 11.93 -4.11 -6.48
C LYS A 43 11.09 -5.39 -6.58
N GLU A 44 10.88 -6.11 -5.49
CA GLU A 44 10.19 -7.42 -5.49
C GLU A 44 8.67 -7.28 -5.41
N SER A 45 8.17 -6.13 -4.98
CA SER A 45 6.74 -5.88 -4.91
C SER A 45 6.11 -5.80 -6.31
N ASP A 46 5.25 -6.76 -6.64
CA ASP A 46 4.47 -6.81 -7.89
C ASP A 46 3.18 -5.98 -7.84
N TYR A 47 2.57 -5.90 -6.65
CA TYR A 47 1.26 -5.29 -6.42
C TYR A 47 1.28 -4.26 -5.29
N LEU A 48 0.63 -3.12 -5.49
CA LEU A 48 0.42 -2.09 -4.47
C LEU A 48 -1.07 -1.89 -4.21
N LEU A 49 -1.52 -2.28 -3.02
CA LEU A 49 -2.90 -2.11 -2.57
C LEU A 49 -3.13 -0.71 -2.00
N ILE A 50 -3.95 0.10 -2.67
CA ILE A 50 -4.29 1.47 -2.24
C ILE A 50 -5.57 1.45 -1.40
N LEU A 51 -5.44 1.33 -0.08
CA LEU A 51 -6.57 1.41 0.85
C LEU A 51 -7.10 2.84 1.02
N ALA A 52 -6.26 3.86 0.82
CA ALA A 52 -6.65 5.27 0.81
C ALA A 52 -7.21 5.66 -0.57
N TRP A 53 -8.22 4.92 -1.03
CA TRP A 53 -8.76 4.97 -2.39
C TRP A 53 -9.25 6.36 -2.84
N ASN A 54 -9.72 7.19 -1.90
CA ASN A 54 -10.10 8.58 -2.16
C ASN A 54 -8.96 9.43 -2.74
N TYR A 55 -7.71 9.02 -2.50
CA TYR A 55 -6.50 9.70 -2.93
C TYR A 55 -5.69 8.86 -3.91
N ALA A 56 -6.30 7.86 -4.56
CA ALA A 56 -5.58 6.91 -5.40
C ALA A 56 -4.77 7.61 -6.50
N ASP A 57 -5.36 8.56 -7.22
CA ASP A 57 -4.67 9.30 -8.28
C ASP A 57 -3.52 10.15 -7.75
N ASP A 58 -3.67 10.77 -6.58
CA ASP A 58 -2.61 11.54 -5.94
C ASP A 58 -1.46 10.65 -5.47
N ILE A 59 -1.79 9.48 -4.91
CA ILE A 59 -0.81 8.49 -4.47
C ILE A 59 -0.05 7.94 -5.67
N MET A 60 -0.73 7.54 -6.75
CA MET A 60 -0.11 7.00 -7.96
C MET A 60 0.79 8.02 -8.67
N ARG A 61 0.54 9.34 -8.50
CA ARG A 61 1.39 10.41 -9.03
C ARG A 61 2.67 10.65 -8.24
N LYS A 62 2.83 10.06 -7.05
CA LYS A 62 4.06 10.23 -6.26
C LYS A 62 5.26 9.61 -7.02
N PRO A 63 6.45 10.24 -6.97
CA PRO A 63 7.64 9.74 -7.70
C PRO A 63 7.97 8.27 -7.42
N ILE A 64 7.76 7.82 -6.18
CA ILE A 64 7.97 6.43 -5.78
C ILE A 64 7.06 5.44 -6.53
N CYS A 65 5.83 5.86 -6.85
CA CYS A 65 4.87 5.05 -7.60
C CYS A 65 5.15 5.10 -9.11
N SER A 66 5.78 6.16 -9.64
CA SER A 66 6.26 6.19 -11.03
C SER A 66 7.30 5.09 -11.26
N ALA A 67 8.31 5.02 -10.41
CA ALA A 67 9.35 3.98 -10.50
C ALA A 67 8.78 2.56 -10.34
N PHE A 68 7.77 2.39 -9.48
CA PHE A 68 7.03 1.14 -9.34
C PHE A 68 6.27 0.75 -10.62
N LYS A 69 5.62 1.72 -11.25
CA LYS A 69 4.87 1.50 -12.50
C LYS A 69 5.80 1.21 -13.68
N GLU A 70 6.91 1.93 -13.80
CA GLU A 70 7.90 1.79 -14.88
C GLU A 70 8.52 0.39 -14.94
N ARG A 71 8.65 -0.27 -13.79
CA ARG A 71 9.13 -1.66 -13.72
C ARG A 71 8.02 -2.72 -13.91
N GLY A 72 6.79 -2.31 -14.20
CA GLY A 72 5.65 -3.21 -14.44
C GLY A 72 4.83 -3.56 -13.20
N GLY A 73 5.02 -2.87 -12.08
CA GLY A 73 4.18 -3.04 -10.90
C GLY A 73 2.73 -2.58 -11.15
N LYS A 74 1.79 -3.26 -10.49
CA LYS A 74 0.34 -3.03 -10.65
C LYS A 74 -0.29 -2.43 -9.40
N PHE A 75 -1.28 -1.55 -9.58
CA PHE A 75 -2.02 -0.95 -8.48
C PHE A 75 -3.38 -1.61 -8.33
N ILE A 76 -3.74 -1.97 -7.10
CA ILE A 76 -5.08 -2.45 -6.75
C ILE A 76 -5.79 -1.36 -5.97
N VAL A 77 -6.92 -0.89 -6.51
CA VAL A 77 -7.82 0.04 -5.83
C VAL A 77 -9.12 -0.71 -5.55
N PRO A 78 -9.37 -1.16 -4.30
CA PRO A 78 -10.50 -2.04 -4.00
C PRO A 78 -11.86 -1.32 -3.89
N PHE A 79 -11.87 0.02 -3.81
CA PHE A 79 -13.07 0.83 -3.59
C PHE A 79 -13.05 2.14 -4.39
N PRO A 80 -14.23 2.74 -4.68
CA PRO A 80 -15.57 2.20 -4.44
C PRO A 80 -15.91 1.05 -5.41
N GLU A 81 -15.27 1.04 -6.57
CA GLU A 81 -15.27 -0.05 -7.53
C GLU A 81 -13.85 -0.60 -7.65
N TYR A 82 -13.72 -1.91 -7.81
CA TYR A 82 -12.43 -2.55 -8.01
C TYR A 82 -11.75 -2.09 -9.30
N LYS A 83 -10.48 -1.72 -9.22
CA LYS A 83 -9.61 -1.39 -10.36
C LYS A 83 -8.24 -2.03 -10.20
N GLU A 84 -7.72 -2.58 -11.30
CA GLU A 84 -6.32 -2.96 -11.47
C GLU A 84 -5.72 -2.07 -12.57
N ILE A 85 -4.65 -1.33 -12.23
CA ILE A 85 -4.02 -0.30 -13.08
C ILE A 85 -2.55 -0.62 -13.27
#